data_AF-A0A959TJN8-F1
#
_entry.id   AF-A0A959TJN8-F1
#
_cell.length_a   1.000
_cell.length_b   1.000
_cell.length_c   1.000
_cell.angle_alpha   90.00
_cell.angle_beta   90.00
_cell.angle_gamma   90.00
#
_symmetry.space_group_name_H-M   'P 1'
#
loop_
_entity.id
_entity.type
_entity.pdbx_description
1 polymer ?
#
loop_
_entity_poly.entity_id
_entity_poly.type
_entity_poly.pdbx_seq_one_letter_code
_entity_poly.pdbx_strand_id
1 'polypeptide(L)'
;QQELPDTPALRVNHWMSRNVNLLLPIMMIMLTSADRLFFLRTELSWSERLVHYLFATGTYLICSTLLIPLYTHWPGLQLLGFLVIFGILIGAAISLHRRTVWNILKAVVMVPATFLLYVLLCTVLVALFLGLPIEEVLVRGPR
;
A
#
# COMPACT_ATOMS: atom_id res chain seq x y z
N GLN A 1 12.35 -10.58 -28.14
CA GLN A 1 12.21 -10.32 -26.69
C GLN A 1 13.53 -9.74 -26.23
N GLN A 2 13.54 -8.46 -25.89
CA GLN A 2 14.74 -7.74 -25.49
C GLN A 2 15.01 -8.11 -24.03
N GLU A 3 16.09 -8.82 -23.75
CA GLU A 3 16.54 -9.13 -22.38
C GLU A 3 16.85 -7.80 -21.68
N LEU A 4 15.91 -7.32 -20.85
CA LEU A 4 16.22 -6.25 -19.92
C LEU A 4 17.34 -6.74 -19.00
N PRO A 5 18.38 -5.93 -18.73
CA PRO A 5 19.40 -6.31 -17.77
C PRO A 5 18.72 -6.61 -16.42
N ASP A 6 18.93 -7.82 -15.90
CA ASP A 6 18.40 -8.34 -14.63
C ASP A 6 19.00 -7.60 -13.42
N THR A 7 18.66 -6.32 -13.30
CA THR A 7 19.07 -5.51 -12.15
C THR A 7 18.41 -6.06 -10.88
N PRO A 8 19.10 -6.03 -9.74
CA PRO A 8 18.56 -6.53 -8.47
C PRO A 8 17.26 -5.83 -8.07
N ALA A 9 17.12 -4.53 -8.38
CA ALA A 9 15.88 -3.78 -8.19
C ALA A 9 14.70 -4.33 -9.02
N LEU A 10 14.94 -4.72 -10.28
CA LEU A 10 13.90 -5.28 -11.15
C LEU A 10 13.44 -6.66 -10.68
N ARG A 11 14.36 -7.48 -10.16
CA ARG A 11 14.05 -8.78 -9.54
C ARG A 11 13.20 -8.63 -8.27
N VAL A 12 13.55 -7.68 -7.40
CA VAL A 12 12.75 -7.36 -6.21
C VAL A 12 11.35 -6.90 -6.60
N ASN A 13 11.24 -5.96 -7.55
CA ASN A 13 9.94 -5.44 -8.00
C ASN A 13 9.08 -6.54 -8.66
N HIS A 14 9.68 -7.38 -9.51
CA HIS A 14 8.98 -8.50 -10.15
C HIS A 14 8.50 -9.53 -9.11
N TRP A 15 9.29 -9.80 -8.07
CA TRP A 15 8.86 -10.67 -6.99
C TRP A 15 7.72 -10.05 -6.18
N MET A 16 7.83 -8.76 -5.84
CA MET A 16 6.81 -8.01 -5.08
C MET A 16 5.48 -7.93 -5.82
N SER A 17 5.49 -7.69 -7.14
CA SER A 17 4.27 -7.61 -7.94
C SER A 17 3.56 -8.97 -8.03
N ARG A 18 4.32 -10.06 -8.14
CA ARG A 18 3.77 -11.43 -8.18
C ARG A 18 3.20 -11.87 -6.83
N ASN A 19 3.75 -11.36 -5.73
CA ASN A 19 3.41 -11.77 -4.36
C ASN A 19 2.72 -10.67 -3.55
N VAL A 20 2.09 -9.69 -4.22
CA VAL A 20 1.55 -8.49 -3.56
C VAL A 20 0.56 -8.83 -2.44
N ASN A 21 -0.24 -9.89 -2.62
CA ASN A 21 -1.23 -10.33 -1.65
C ASN A 21 -0.61 -10.81 -0.33
N LEU A 22 0.62 -11.35 -0.36
CA LEU A 22 1.35 -11.75 0.85
C LEU A 22 1.87 -10.55 1.63
N LEU A 23 2.08 -9.42 0.95
CA LEU A 23 2.62 -8.19 1.53
C LEU A 23 1.52 -7.26 2.04
N LEU A 24 0.28 -7.34 1.51
CA LEU A 24 -0.86 -6.53 1.94
C LEU A 24 -1.12 -6.52 3.46
N PRO A 25 -1.01 -7.64 4.20
CA PRO A 25 -1.17 -7.62 5.66
C PRO A 25 -0.16 -6.71 6.37
N ILE A 26 1.05 -6.57 5.84
CA ILE A 26 2.08 -5.67 6.38
C ILE A 26 1.60 -4.23 6.27
N MET A 27 1.04 -3.85 5.12
CA MET A 27 0.44 -2.53 4.91
C MET A 27 -0.65 -2.25 5.95
N MET A 28 -1.50 -3.24 6.26
CA MET A 28 -2.58 -3.08 7.25
C MET A 28 -2.06 -2.84 8.66
N ILE A 29 -1.05 -3.60 9.07
CA ILE A 29 -0.41 -3.44 10.38
C ILE A 29 0.24 -2.05 10.49
N MET A 30 0.95 -1.62 9.44
CA MET A 30 1.58 -0.31 9.39
C MET A 30 0.55 0.82 9.44
N LEU A 31 -0.53 0.71 8.66
CA LEU A 31 -1.60 1.71 8.61
C LEU A 31 -2.33 1.83 9.94
N THR A 32 -2.64 0.69 10.58
CA THR A 32 -3.26 0.66 11.91
C THR A 32 -2.34 1.31 12.96
N SER A 33 -1.05 1.05 12.87
CA SER A 33 -0.06 1.61 13.81
C SER A 33 0.12 3.11 13.59
N ALA A 34 0.22 3.56 12.33
CA ALA A 34 0.26 4.97 11.97
C ALA A 34 -1.03 5.69 12.44
N ASP A 35 -2.19 5.09 12.20
CA ASP A 35 -3.48 5.64 12.63
C ASP A 35 -3.52 5.84 14.16
N ARG A 36 -3.03 4.88 14.94
CA ARG A 36 -2.91 5.02 16.40
C ARG A 36 -1.96 6.15 16.81
N LEU A 37 -0.87 6.35 16.08
CA LEU A 37 0.12 7.40 16.38
C LEU A 37 -0.40 8.81 16.03
N PHE A 38 -1.05 8.98 14.87
CA PHE A 38 -1.53 10.29 14.41
C PHE A 38 -2.88 10.68 15.04
N PHE A 39 -3.67 9.69 15.48
CA PHE A 39 -4.99 9.86 16.09
C PHE A 39 -5.06 9.22 17.48
N LEU A 40 -4.41 9.89 18.44
CA LEU A 40 -4.30 9.45 19.84
C LEU A 40 -5.63 9.45 20.62
N ARG A 41 -6.67 10.12 20.14
CA ARG A 41 -7.94 10.37 20.86
C ARG A 41 -9.13 9.59 20.31
N THR A 42 -8.90 8.42 19.72
CA THR A 42 -9.98 7.58 19.20
C THR A 42 -10.30 6.47 20.20
N GLU A 43 -11.60 6.22 20.40
CA GLU A 43 -12.11 5.23 21.36
C GLU A 43 -11.83 3.78 20.95
N LEU A 44 -11.55 3.55 19.66
CA LEU A 44 -11.26 2.23 19.12
C LEU A 44 -9.88 1.73 19.50
N SER A 45 -9.85 0.49 19.97
CA SER A 45 -8.65 -0.31 20.22
C SER A 45 -7.86 -0.55 18.93
N TRP A 46 -6.58 -0.92 19.08
CA TRP A 46 -5.74 -1.21 17.92
C TRP A 46 -6.27 -2.38 17.08
N SER A 47 -6.82 -3.41 17.71
CA SER A 47 -7.42 -4.56 17.01
C SER A 47 -8.66 -4.17 16.22
N GLU A 48 -9.53 -3.32 16.75
CA GLU A 48 -10.72 -2.86 16.03
C GLU A 48 -10.35 -2.03 14.80
N ARG A 49 -9.33 -1.17 14.93
CA ARG A 49 -8.78 -0.43 13.79
C ARG A 49 -8.20 -1.37 12.73
N LEU A 50 -7.46 -2.39 13.16
CA LEU A 50 -6.90 -3.39 12.25
C LEU A 50 -8.00 -4.11 11.46
N VAL A 51 -9.06 -4.55 12.14
CA VAL A 51 -10.20 -5.20 11.50
C VAL A 51 -10.89 -4.25 10.52
N HIS A 52 -11.03 -2.97 10.86
CA HIS A 52 -11.60 -1.98 9.95
C HIS A 52 -10.75 -1.79 8.69
N TYR A 53 -9.44 -1.68 8.82
CA TYR A 53 -8.54 -1.56 7.66
C TYR A 53 -8.46 -2.85 6.83
N LEU A 54 -8.54 -4.02 7.48
CA LEU A 54 -8.68 -5.31 6.78
C LEU A 54 -9.98 -5.36 5.98
N PHE A 55 -11.09 -4.90 6.55
CA PHE A 55 -12.37 -4.81 5.84
C PHE A 55 -12.28 -3.87 4.64
N ALA A 56 -11.74 -2.67 4.82
CA ALA A 56 -11.57 -1.69 3.74
C ALA A 56 -10.68 -2.23 2.60
N THR A 57 -9.61 -2.96 2.94
CA THR A 57 -8.72 -3.59 1.95
C THR A 57 -9.39 -4.77 1.26
N GLY A 58 -10.18 -5.55 1.99
CA GLY A 58 -11.03 -6.59 1.41
C GLY A 58 -12.02 -6.02 0.39
N THR A 59 -12.66 -4.90 0.71
CA THR A 59 -13.53 -4.17 -0.24
C THR A 59 -12.75 -3.75 -1.49
N TYR A 60 -11.55 -3.21 -1.34
CA TYR A 60 -10.68 -2.91 -2.48
C TYR A 60 -10.36 -4.15 -3.31
N LEU A 61 -9.99 -5.27 -2.71
CA LEU A 61 -9.66 -6.50 -3.46
C LEU A 61 -10.84 -7.00 -4.29
N ILE A 62 -12.05 -6.94 -3.74
CA ILE A 62 -13.28 -7.29 -4.47
C ILE A 62 -13.51 -6.31 -5.63
N CYS A 63 -13.47 -5.00 -5.37
CA CYS A 63 -13.63 -3.97 -6.41
C CYS A 63 -12.57 -4.08 -7.51
N SER A 64 -11.31 -4.28 -7.12
CA SER A 64 -10.17 -4.46 -8.03
C SER A 64 -10.38 -5.66 -8.94
N THR A 65 -10.80 -6.80 -8.37
CA THR A 65 -11.04 -8.04 -9.13
C THR A 65 -12.14 -7.85 -10.17
N LEU A 66 -13.21 -7.14 -9.82
CA LEU A 66 -14.30 -6.80 -10.74
C LEU A 66 -13.86 -5.83 -11.86
N LEU A 67 -12.85 -5.00 -11.60
CA LEU A 67 -12.32 -4.04 -12.58
C LEU A 67 -11.24 -4.63 -13.51
N ILE A 68 -10.67 -5.81 -13.22
CA ILE A 68 -9.68 -6.50 -14.07
C ILE A 68 -10.14 -6.60 -15.55
N PRO A 69 -11.34 -7.11 -15.88
CA PRO A 69 -11.78 -7.20 -17.28
C PRO A 69 -11.95 -5.83 -17.96
N LEU A 70 -12.10 -4.77 -17.18
CA LEU A 70 -12.19 -3.41 -17.71
C LEU A 70 -10.79 -2.84 -18.03
N TYR A 71 -9.77 -3.20 -17.23
CA TYR A 71 -8.39 -2.79 -17.46
C TYR A 71 -7.79 -3.39 -18.73
N THR A 72 -8.23 -4.58 -19.15
CA THR A 72 -7.77 -5.20 -20.40
C THR A 72 -8.29 -4.46 -21.64
N HIS A 73 -9.44 -3.79 -21.54
CA HIS A 73 -10.02 -3.00 -22.64
C HIS A 73 -9.52 -1.57 -22.64
N TRP A 74 -9.29 -0.98 -21.46
CA TRP A 74 -8.74 0.37 -21.30
C TRP A 74 -7.61 0.41 -20.26
N PRO A 75 -6.33 0.31 -20.69
CA PRO A 75 -5.20 0.26 -19.76
C PRO A 75 -5.03 1.57 -18.95
N GLY A 76 -5.52 2.70 -19.44
CA GLY A 76 -5.53 3.97 -18.71
C GLY A 76 -6.35 3.94 -17.40
N LEU A 77 -7.26 2.98 -17.25
CA LEU A 77 -8.06 2.81 -16.03
C LEU A 77 -7.26 2.21 -14.86
N GLN A 78 -6.05 1.67 -15.09
CA GLN A 78 -5.21 1.19 -13.98
C GLN A 78 -4.90 2.31 -12.98
N LEU A 79 -4.70 3.54 -13.47
CA LEU A 79 -4.47 4.72 -12.63
C LEU A 79 -5.70 5.06 -11.78
N LEU A 80 -6.91 4.85 -12.32
CA LEU A 80 -8.16 4.96 -11.57
C LEU A 80 -8.21 3.93 -10.44
N GLY A 81 -7.75 2.70 -10.67
CA GLY A 81 -7.65 1.66 -9.63
C GLY A 81 -6.79 2.08 -8.44
N PHE A 82 -5.67 2.76 -8.70
CA PHE A 82 -4.84 3.36 -7.64
C PHE A 82 -5.54 4.49 -6.91
N LEU A 83 -6.28 5.36 -7.60
CA LEU A 83 -7.06 6.41 -6.95
C LEU A 83 -8.17 5.83 -6.06
N VAL A 84 -8.80 4.75 -6.52
CA VAL A 84 -9.86 4.06 -5.77
C VAL A 84 -9.33 3.45 -4.48
N ILE A 85 -8.16 2.76 -4.48
CA ILE A 85 -7.61 2.20 -3.24
C ILE A 85 -7.26 3.30 -2.22
N PHE A 86 -6.60 4.38 -2.67
CA PHE A 86 -6.30 5.50 -1.78
C PHE A 86 -7.57 6.14 -1.25
N GLY A 87 -8.59 6.33 -2.11
CA GLY A 87 -9.88 6.86 -1.71
C GLY A 87 -10.59 5.99 -0.65
N ILE A 88 -10.59 4.67 -0.83
CA ILE A 88 -11.18 3.73 0.15
C ILE A 88 -10.43 3.79 1.47
N LEU A 89 -9.08 3.75 1.46
CA LEU A 89 -8.28 3.78 2.68
C LEU A 89 -8.36 5.12 3.42
N ILE A 90 -8.35 6.24 2.70
CA ILE A 90 -8.54 7.58 3.28
C ILE A 90 -9.96 7.71 3.83
N GLY A 91 -10.98 7.23 3.10
CA GLY A 91 -12.37 7.21 3.56
C GLY A 91 -12.54 6.38 4.83
N ALA A 92 -11.91 5.21 4.90
CA ALA A 92 -11.87 4.36 6.07
C ALA A 92 -11.23 5.10 7.26
N ALA A 93 -10.03 5.68 7.07
CA ALA A 93 -9.36 6.47 8.10
C ALA A 93 -10.24 7.63 8.60
N ILE A 94 -10.88 8.39 7.71
CA ILE A 94 -11.76 9.50 8.09
C ILE A 94 -12.99 9.00 8.85
N SER A 95 -13.55 7.85 8.49
CA SER A 95 -14.75 7.30 9.14
C SER A 95 -14.54 6.92 10.61
N LEU A 96 -13.30 6.58 10.99
CA LEU A 96 -12.92 6.23 12.35
C LEU A 96 -12.83 7.44 13.29
N HIS A 97 -12.69 8.65 12.75
CA HIS A 97 -12.42 9.87 13.52
C HIS A 97 -13.54 10.90 13.33
N ARG A 98 -13.68 11.84 14.28
CA ARG A 98 -14.59 12.98 14.08
C ARG A 98 -14.20 13.74 12.81
N ARG A 99 -15.19 14.03 11.95
CA ARG A 99 -15.03 14.77 10.69
C ARG A 99 -14.67 16.22 10.96
N THR A 100 -13.40 16.47 11.22
CA THR A 100 -12.80 17.79 11.31
C THR A 100 -11.80 17.94 10.17
N VAL A 101 -11.61 19.17 9.68
CA VAL A 101 -10.68 19.46 8.57
C VAL A 101 -9.26 18.95 8.90
N TRP A 102 -8.82 19.09 10.16
CA TRP A 102 -7.53 18.58 10.61
C TRP A 102 -7.40 17.06 10.55
N ASN A 103 -8.44 16.33 10.91
CA ASN A 103 -8.41 14.87 10.83
C ASN A 103 -8.42 14.38 9.38
N ILE A 104 -9.14 15.07 8.50
CA ILE A 104 -9.14 14.80 7.05
C ILE A 104 -7.74 15.02 6.48
N LEU A 105 -7.11 16.17 6.78
CA LEU A 105 -5.76 16.46 6.32
C LEU A 105 -4.75 15.41 6.81
N LYS A 106 -4.83 15.04 8.09
CA LYS A 106 -4.00 13.96 8.65
C LYS A 106 -4.19 12.64 7.92
N ALA A 107 -5.42 12.23 7.64
CA ALA A 107 -5.71 10.99 6.92
C ALA A 107 -5.17 11.02 5.49
N VAL A 108 -5.37 12.13 4.77
CA VAL A 108 -4.90 12.33 3.39
C VAL A 108 -3.37 12.30 3.31
N VAL A 109 -2.65 12.74 4.34
CA VAL A 109 -1.18 12.67 4.38
C VAL A 109 -0.68 11.32 4.90
N MET A 110 -1.32 10.79 5.95
CA MET A 110 -0.91 9.55 6.61
C MET A 110 -1.00 8.35 5.68
N VAL A 111 -2.09 8.21 4.92
CA VAL A 111 -2.30 7.01 4.06
C VAL A 111 -1.21 6.93 2.97
N PRO A 112 -0.93 7.96 2.15
CA PRO A 112 0.17 7.93 1.20
C PRO A 112 1.55 7.80 1.84
N ALA A 113 1.80 8.51 2.95
CA ALA A 113 3.09 8.42 3.65
C ALA A 113 3.35 6.99 4.17
N THR A 114 2.32 6.35 4.73
CA THR A 114 2.40 4.96 5.19
C THR A 114 2.59 4.00 4.02
N PHE A 115 1.94 4.26 2.88
CA PHE A 115 2.13 3.46 1.67
C PHE A 115 3.58 3.55 1.14
N LEU A 116 4.18 4.75 1.12
CA LEU A 116 5.60 4.90 0.74
C LEU A 116 6.53 4.15 1.68
N LEU A 117 6.30 4.26 2.99
CA LEU A 117 7.06 3.52 4.00
C LEU A 117 6.88 2.00 3.85
N TYR A 118 5.67 1.56 3.54
CA TYR A 118 5.35 0.16 3.25
C TYR A 118 6.13 -0.36 2.04
N VAL A 119 6.13 0.38 0.92
CA VAL A 119 6.90 0.01 -0.27
C VAL A 119 8.37 -0.11 0.07
N LEU A 120 8.94 0.87 0.76
CA LEU A 120 10.35 0.83 1.20
C LEU A 120 10.65 -0.39 2.07
N LEU A 121 9.81 -0.63 3.09
CA LEU A 121 9.96 -1.77 3.99
C LEU A 121 9.90 -3.10 3.23
N CYS A 122 8.92 -3.26 2.34
CA CYS A 122 8.79 -4.47 1.53
C CYS A 122 9.97 -4.65 0.56
N THR A 123 10.45 -3.57 -0.06
CA THR A 123 11.64 -3.62 -0.91
C THR A 123 12.86 -4.11 -0.14
N VAL A 124 13.08 -3.62 1.08
CA VAL A 124 14.19 -4.06 1.95
C VAL A 124 14.00 -5.51 2.39
N LEU A 125 12.81 -5.89 2.87
CA LEU A 125 12.52 -7.25 3.31
C LEU A 125 12.69 -8.28 2.18
N VAL A 126 12.20 -7.96 0.98
CA VAL A 126 12.32 -8.84 -0.19
C VAL A 126 13.76 -8.90 -0.68
N ALA A 127 14.50 -7.79 -0.68
CA ALA A 127 15.93 -7.79 -1.02
C ALA A 127 16.72 -8.71 -0.08
N LEU A 128 16.47 -8.62 1.23
CA LEU A 128 17.07 -9.50 2.23
C LEU A 128 16.67 -10.97 2.03
N PHE A 129 15.39 -11.23 1.77
CA PHE A 129 14.89 -12.59 1.51
C PHE A 129 15.53 -13.22 0.26
N LEU A 130 15.79 -12.43 -0.78
CA LEU A 130 16.45 -12.87 -2.01
C LEU A 130 17.98 -12.88 -1.90
N GLY A 131 18.56 -12.49 -0.77
CA GLY A 131 20.00 -12.40 -0.56
C GLY A 131 20.70 -11.34 -1.42
N LEU A 132 19.97 -10.30 -1.84
CA LEU A 132 20.49 -9.23 -2.70
C LEU A 132 21.09 -8.09 -1.85
N PRO A 133 22.21 -7.50 -2.28
CA PRO A 133 22.80 -6.34 -1.59
C PRO A 133 21.86 -5.14 -1.66
N ILE A 134 21.48 -4.62 -0.49
CA ILE A 134 20.52 -3.50 -0.34
C ILE A 134 21.01 -2.25 -1.08
N GLU A 135 22.32 -2.02 -1.11
CA GLU A 135 22.95 -0.89 -1.80
C GLU A 135 22.64 -0.90 -3.31
N GLU A 136 22.65 -2.06 -3.94
CA GLU A 136 22.36 -2.17 -5.37
C GLU A 136 20.86 -2.01 -5.69
N VAL A 137 19.99 -2.28 -4.71
CA VAL A 137 18.53 -2.14 -4.83
C VAL A 137 18.10 -0.69 -4.59
N LEU A 138 18.73 0.02 -3.64
CA LEU A 138 18.37 1.40 -3.27
C LEU A 138 19.11 2.48 -4.08
N VAL A 139 20.36 2.23 -4.52
CA VAL A 139 21.19 3.25 -5.20
C VAL A 139 21.03 3.22 -6.72
N ARG A 140 20.62 2.09 -7.31
CA ARG A 140 20.32 1.96 -8.75
C ARG A 140 18.82 1.87 -9.02
N GLY A 141 18.08 2.92 -8.67
CA GLY A 141 16.82 3.23 -9.36
C GLY A 141 17.11 3.58 -10.83
N PRO A 142 16.18 3.30 -11.77
CA PRO A 142 16.47 3.35 -13.21
C PRO A 142 16.96 4.76 -13.60
N ARG A 143 18.16 4.81 -14.20
CA ARG A 143 18.58 5.90 -15.07
C ARG A 143 18.23 5.53 -16.50
#